data_AF-A0A9X0QWP9-F1
#
_entry.id   AF-A0A9X0QWP9-F1
#
_cell.length_a   1.000
_cell.length_b   1.000
_cell.length_c   1.000
_cell.angle_alpha   90.00
_cell.angle_beta   90.00
_cell.angle_gamma   90.00
#
_symmetry.space_group_name_H-M   'P 1'
#
loop_
_entity.id
_entity.type
_entity.pdbx_description
1 polymer ?
#
loop_
_entity_poly.entity_id
_entity_poly.type
_entity_poly.pdbx_seq_one_letter_code
_entity_poly.pdbx_strand_id
1 'polypeptide(L)' 'MAALTPLDGGQIKQSRASLVGGIAVAIGVFVLWVAIARELQAEGVLPLLAGAAVSALVGLWIWRADL' A
#
# COMPACT_ATOMS: atom_id res chain seq x y z
N MET A 1 2.07 31.00 21.67
CA MET A 1 2.36 29.70 21.03
C MET A 1 3.37 29.96 19.94
N ALA A 2 4.60 29.45 20.07
CA ALA A 2 5.63 29.64 19.05
C ALA A 2 5.25 28.82 17.81
N ALA A 3 5.13 29.47 16.66
CA ALA A 3 4.87 28.80 15.40
C ALA A 3 6.07 27.92 15.05
N LEU A 4 5.85 26.61 14.88
CA LEU A 4 6.88 25.69 14.43
C LEU A 4 7.18 25.99 12.97
N THR A 5 8.38 26.51 12.68
CA THR A 5 8.84 26.75 11.32
C THR A 5 9.16 25.40 10.67
N PRO A 6 8.45 24.98 9.60
CA PRO A 6 8.74 23.72 8.94
C PRO A 6 10.13 23.79 8.28
N LEU A 7 11.02 22.89 8.67
CA LEU A 7 12.40 22.82 8.17
C LEU A 7 12.47 22.54 6.65
N ASP A 8 11.38 22.01 6.09
CA ASP A 8 11.29 21.59 4.68
C ASP A 8 10.58 22.62 3.78
N GLY A 9 10.39 23.85 4.25
CA GLY A 9 9.81 24.94 3.45
C GLY A 9 8.34 24.76 3.08
N GLY A 10 7.60 23.91 3.79
CA GLY A 10 6.18 23.65 3.51
C GLY A 10 5.92 22.86 2.22
N GLN A 11 6.96 22.25 1.65
CA GLN A 11 6.83 21.42 0.45
C GLN A 11 6.15 20.09 0.84
N ILE A 12 4.85 19.96 0.51
CA ILE A 12 4.17 18.66 0.48
C ILE A 12 4.95 17.79 -0.51
N LYS A 13 5.56 16.72 -0.02
CA LYS A 13 6.45 15.85 -0.79
C LYS A 13 5.66 15.29 -1.97
N GLN A 14 6.01 15.71 -3.17
CA GLN A 14 5.23 15.44 -4.39
C GLN A 14 4.98 13.94 -4.61
N SER A 15 3.71 13.56 -4.59
CA SER A 15 2.94 12.49 -5.26
C SER A 15 3.65 11.19 -5.76
N ARG A 16 4.86 11.26 -6.32
CA ARG A 16 5.61 10.11 -6.85
C ARG A 16 6.22 9.24 -5.77
N ALA A 17 6.78 9.83 -4.72
CA ALA A 17 7.35 9.06 -3.60
C ALA A 17 6.26 8.24 -2.89
N SER A 18 5.10 8.86 -2.69
CA SER A 18 3.91 8.23 -2.13
C SER A 18 3.40 7.06 -2.97
N LEU A 19 3.42 7.19 -4.31
CA LEU A 19 3.01 6.11 -5.22
C LEU A 19 3.90 4.87 -5.05
N VAL A 20 5.21 5.05 -4.94
CA VAL A 20 6.16 3.96 -4.74
C VAL A 20 5.89 3.26 -3.40
N GLY A 21 5.60 4.01 -2.34
CA GLY A 21 5.19 3.48 -1.05
C GLY A 21 3.93 2.61 -1.16
N GLY A 22 2.88 3.11 -1.81
CA GLY A 22 1.64 2.36 -2.04
C GLY A 22 1.84 1.06 -2.83
N ILE A 23 2.66 1.08 -3.88
CA ILE A 23 2.98 -0.12 -4.68
C ILE A 23 3.75 -1.14 -3.83
N ALA A 24 4.75 -0.70 -3.07
CA ALA A 24 5.53 -1.59 -2.21
C ALA A 24 4.64 -2.30 -1.18
N VAL A 25 3.70 -1.56 -0.56
CA VAL A 25 2.72 -2.14 0.37
C VAL A 25 1.78 -3.11 -0.34
N ALA A 26 1.26 -2.76 -1.52
CA ALA A 26 0.41 -3.66 -2.30
C ALA A 26 1.11 -5.00 -2.58
N ILE A 27 2.37 -4.96 -3.03
CA ILE A 27 3.13 -6.19 -3.30
C ILE A 27 3.30 -7.02 -2.01
N GLY A 28 3.67 -6.38 -0.90
CA GLY A 28 3.83 -7.07 0.39
C GLY A 28 2.55 -7.75 0.86
N VAL A 29 1.42 -7.05 0.79
CA VAL A 29 0.10 -7.60 1.16
C VAL A 29 -0.30 -8.75 0.25
N PHE A 30 -0.05 -8.64 -1.07
CA PHE A 30 -0.35 -9.71 -2.01
C PHE A 30 0.49 -10.98 -1.75
N VAL A 31 1.80 -10.82 -1.51
CA VAL A 31 2.68 -11.95 -1.19
C VAL A 31 2.23 -12.63 0.10
N LEU A 32 1.92 -11.86 1.14
CA LEU A 32 1.40 -12.41 2.40
C LEU A 32 0.05 -13.13 2.19
N TRP A 33 -0.84 -12.56 1.40
CA TRP A 33 -2.12 -13.19 1.05
C TRP A 33 -1.92 -14.54 0.37
N VAL A 34 -1.04 -14.61 -0.64
CA VAL A 34 -0.73 -15.86 -1.35
C VAL A 34 -0.11 -16.89 -0.41
N ALA A 35 0.79 -16.48 0.49
CA ALA A 35 1.36 -17.38 1.48
C ALA A 35 0.28 -18.01 2.38
N ILE A 36 -0.64 -17.19 2.90
CA ILE A 36 -1.75 -17.65 3.73
C ILE A 36 -2.71 -18.55 2.92
N ALA A 37 -3.07 -18.15 1.70
CA ALA A 37 -3.96 -18.93 0.84
C ALA A 37 -3.37 -20.33 0.55
N ARG A 38 -2.06 -20.42 0.31
CA ARG A 38 -1.37 -21.70 0.13
C ARG A 38 -1.42 -22.57 1.37
N GLU A 39 -1.24 -21.99 2.55
CA GLU A 39 -1.28 -22.73 3.82
C GLU A 39 -2.70 -23.25 4.13
N LEU A 40 -3.73 -22.53 3.69
CA LEU A 40 -5.13 -22.94 3.78
C LEU A 40 -5.58 -23.87 2.65
N GLN A 41 -4.69 -24.26 1.73
CA GLN A 41 -5.02 -25.03 0.53
C GLN A 41 -6.11 -24.36 -0.33
N ALA A 42 -6.25 -23.04 -0.22
CA ALA A 42 -7.12 -22.23 -1.05
C ALA A 42 -6.45 -22.04 -2.42
N GLU A 43 -6.62 -23.04 -3.28
CA GLU A 43 -6.05 -23.08 -4.62
C GLU A 43 -7.02 -22.54 -5.67
N GLY A 44 -6.48 -22.11 -6.81
CA GLY A 44 -7.25 -21.64 -7.97
C GLY A 44 -7.25 -20.12 -8.17
N VAL A 45 -8.03 -19.68 -9.15
CA VAL A 45 -8.01 -18.29 -9.64
C VAL A 45 -8.69 -17.33 -8.67
N LEU A 46 -9.72 -17.78 -7.97
CA LEU A 46 -10.50 -16.94 -7.06
C LEU A 46 -9.68 -16.33 -5.90
N PRO A 47 -8.89 -17.11 -5.14
CA PRO A 47 -8.06 -16.55 -4.06
C PRO A 47 -6.97 -15.60 -4.60
N LEU A 48 -6.46 -15.81 -5.81
CA LEU A 48 -5.51 -14.90 -6.46
C LEU A 48 -6.18 -13.56 -6.83
N LEU A 49 -7.37 -13.60 -7.43
CA LEU A 49 -8.12 -12.38 -7.77
C LEU A 49 -8.53 -11.61 -6.51
N ALA A 50 -8.99 -12.31 -5.48
CA ALA A 50 -9.32 -11.69 -4.19
C ALA A 50 -8.09 -11.03 -3.56
N GLY A 51 -6.95 -11.73 -3.54
CA GLY A 51 -5.70 -11.19 -3.03
C GLY A 51 -5.24 -9.96 -3.81
N ALA A 52 -5.33 -10.00 -5.14
CA ALA A 52 -4.96 -8.87 -6.00
C ALA A 52 -5.87 -7.65 -5.78
N ALA A 53 -7.18 -7.88 -5.60
CA ALA A 53 -8.12 -6.81 -5.29
C ALA A 53 -7.83 -6.18 -3.92
N VAL A 54 -7.67 -7.00 -2.88
CA VAL A 54 -7.39 -6.52 -1.52
C VAL A 54 -6.06 -5.78 -1.47
N SER A 55 -5.01 -6.32 -2.08
CA SER A 55 -3.69 -5.68 -2.07
C SER A 55 -3.67 -4.36 -2.83
N ALA A 56 -4.36 -4.28 -3.98
CA ALA A 56 -4.50 -3.04 -4.74
C ALA A 56 -5.26 -1.97 -3.95
N LEU A 57 -6.35 -2.35 -3.27
CA LEU A 57 -7.12 -1.43 -2.42
C LEU A 57 -6.28 -0.89 -1.25
N VAL A 58 -5.50 -1.75 -0.60
CA VAL A 58 -4.61 -1.33 0.49
C VAL A 58 -3.52 -0.40 -0.04
N GLY A 59 -2.85 -0.75 -1.14
CA GLY A 59 -1.82 0.11 -1.73
C GLY A 59 -2.37 1.48 -2.16
N LEU A 60 -3.57 1.50 -2.75
CA LEU A 60 -4.27 2.73 -3.12
C LEU A 60 -4.63 3.58 -1.89
N TRP A 61 -5.07 2.94 -0.80
CA TRP A 61 -5.36 3.63 0.46
C TRP A 61 -4.11 4.27 1.06
N ILE A 62 -2.99 3.54 1.10
CA ILE A 62 -1.72 4.06 1.59
C ILE A 62 -1.23 5.24 0.75
N TRP A 63 -1.30 5.11 -0.58
CA TRP A 63 -1.01 6.22 -1.48
C TRP A 63 -1.89 7.44 -1.17
N ARG A 64 -3.20 7.24 -0.99
CA ARG A 64 -4.13 8.34 -0.70
C ARG A 64 -3.90 8.98 0.67
N ALA A 65 -3.46 8.20 1.66
CA ALA A 65 -3.19 8.67 3.01
C ALA A 65 -1.86 9.41 3.14
N ASP A 66 -0.91 9.16 2.24
CA ASP A 66 0.42 9.78 2.20
C ASP A 66 0.48 10.98 1.23
N LEU A 67 -0.59 11.23 0.46
CA LEU A 67 -0.84 12.46 -0.31
C LEU A 67 -1.42 13.59 0.55
#